data_AF-A0A533UP50-F1
#
_entry.id   AF-A0A533UP50-F1
#
_cell.length_a   1.000
_cell.length_b   1.000
_cell.length_c   1.000
_cell.angle_alpha   90.00
_cell.angle_beta   90.00
_cell.angle_gamma   90.00
#
_symmetry.space_group_name_H-M   'P 1'
#
loop_
_entity.id
_entity.type
_entity.pdbx_description
1 polymer ?
#
loop_
_entity_poly.entity_id
_entity_poly.type
_entity_poly.pdbx_seq_one_letter_code
_entity_poly.pdbx_strand_id
1 'polypeptide(L)'
;MASLKATLKSCMFNAGQQLAKARIMAYDTGIQKVQDRTNTLSSKGVDTTQLNKLISQAQINLGNLAGSISSATNSSQLKTALQSYCQYNGCKSGTNFHLAAQSALAAEQAVLDKIKSNPNSGQYSSQIDQAQTKLTNAQNILNAVGTNIYQGTQQTDVWNALHDAHGIIKQLWSELNGHGQKSTSSSSSRSSGSYGK
;
A
#
# COMPACT_ATOMS: atom_id res chain seq x y z
N MET A 1 38.59 -9.13 -36.69
CA MET A 1 38.13 -9.38 -35.29
C MET A 1 37.18 -8.29 -34.74
N ALA A 2 36.51 -7.50 -35.59
CA ALA A 2 35.58 -6.45 -35.14
C ALA A 2 34.10 -6.91 -35.00
N SER A 3 33.77 -8.15 -35.40
CA SER A 3 32.36 -8.60 -35.51
C SER A 3 31.77 -9.19 -34.22
N LEU A 4 32.45 -10.11 -33.53
CA LEU A 4 31.86 -10.82 -32.38
C LEU A 4 31.61 -9.91 -31.17
N LYS A 5 32.56 -9.00 -30.86
CA LYS A 5 32.44 -8.07 -29.74
C LYS A 5 31.35 -7.03 -29.96
N ALA A 6 31.15 -6.58 -31.20
CA ALA A 6 30.07 -5.67 -31.57
C ALA A 6 28.70 -6.37 -31.53
N THR A 7 28.61 -7.59 -32.07
CA THR A 7 27.41 -8.42 -31.99
C THR A 7 27.02 -8.71 -30.54
N LEU A 8 27.96 -9.12 -29.69
CA LEU A 8 27.70 -9.36 -28.27
C LEU A 8 27.16 -8.11 -27.56
N LYS A 9 27.75 -6.93 -27.80
CA LYS A 9 27.27 -5.66 -27.23
C LYS A 9 25.85 -5.34 -27.69
N SER A 10 25.54 -5.51 -28.98
CA SER A 10 24.20 -5.30 -29.53
C SER A 10 23.17 -6.26 -28.90
N CYS A 11 23.50 -7.55 -28.80
CA CYS A 11 22.64 -8.55 -28.15
C CYS A 11 22.37 -8.20 -26.67
N MET A 12 23.41 -7.85 -25.91
CA MET A 12 23.26 -7.45 -24.51
C MET A 12 22.40 -6.19 -24.35
N PHE A 13 22.55 -5.22 -25.24
CA PHE A 13 21.73 -4.01 -25.24
C PHE A 13 20.25 -4.32 -25.53
N ASN A 14 19.97 -5.12 -26.56
CA ASN A 14 18.60 -5.52 -26.92
C ASN A 14 17.94 -6.34 -25.79
N ALA A 15 18.66 -7.30 -25.20
CA ALA A 15 18.17 -8.05 -24.04
C ALA A 15 17.88 -7.12 -22.85
N GLY A 16 18.78 -6.16 -22.59
CA GLY A 16 18.56 -5.14 -21.58
C GLY A 16 17.30 -4.30 -21.84
N GLN A 17 17.01 -3.96 -23.10
CA GLN A 17 15.81 -3.19 -23.43
C GLN A 17 14.53 -3.99 -23.18
N GLN A 18 14.54 -5.29 -23.48
CA GLN A 18 13.40 -6.17 -23.18
C GLN A 18 13.17 -6.28 -21.67
N LEU A 19 14.23 -6.47 -20.88
CA LEU A 19 14.16 -6.44 -19.43
C LEU A 19 13.60 -5.12 -18.90
N ALA A 20 14.05 -4.00 -19.48
CA ALA A 20 13.60 -2.66 -19.11
C ALA A 20 12.11 -2.44 -19.38
N LYS A 21 11.62 -2.89 -20.55
CA LYS A 21 10.19 -2.89 -20.89
C LYS A 21 9.38 -3.77 -19.94
N ALA A 22 9.85 -4.98 -19.64
CA ALA A 22 9.20 -5.87 -18.68
C ALA A 22 9.08 -5.24 -17.30
N ARG A 23 10.11 -4.51 -16.85
CA ARG A 23 10.10 -3.79 -15.58
C ARG A 23 9.09 -2.65 -15.55
N ILE A 24 8.99 -1.87 -16.63
CA ILE A 24 7.97 -0.81 -16.76
C ILE A 24 6.58 -1.44 -16.64
N MET A 25 6.30 -2.53 -17.37
CA MET A 25 5.01 -3.23 -17.31
C MET A 25 4.69 -3.76 -15.90
N ALA A 26 5.68 -4.30 -15.20
CA ALA A 26 5.50 -4.75 -13.83
C ALA A 26 5.14 -3.60 -12.87
N TYR A 27 5.77 -2.43 -13.02
CA TYR A 27 5.41 -1.24 -12.24
C TYR A 27 4.03 -0.69 -12.62
N ASP A 28 3.70 -0.64 -13.91
CA ASP A 28 2.38 -0.24 -14.37
C ASP A 28 1.27 -1.14 -13.78
N THR A 29 1.47 -2.45 -13.81
CA THR A 29 0.56 -3.43 -13.17
C THR A 29 0.41 -3.17 -11.67
N GLY A 30 1.51 -2.81 -10.99
CA GLY A 30 1.49 -2.43 -9.58
C GLY A 30 0.65 -1.18 -9.32
N ILE A 31 0.82 -0.14 -10.14
CA ILE A 31 0.02 1.10 -10.07
C ILE A 31 -1.45 0.80 -10.32
N GLN A 32 -1.78 -0.02 -11.33
CA GLN A 32 -3.15 -0.42 -11.65
C GLN A 32 -3.83 -1.13 -10.48
N LYS A 33 -3.14 -2.04 -9.79
CA LYS A 33 -3.69 -2.69 -8.57
C LYS A 33 -4.02 -1.68 -7.47
N VAL A 34 -3.20 -0.64 -7.31
CA VAL A 34 -3.48 0.46 -6.37
C VAL A 34 -4.69 1.27 -6.84
N GLN A 35 -4.81 1.55 -8.14
CA GLN A 35 -5.97 2.21 -8.73
C GLN A 35 -7.27 1.41 -8.51
N ASP A 36 -7.26 0.10 -8.74
CA ASP A 36 -8.43 -0.77 -8.54
C ASP A 36 -8.88 -0.79 -7.08
N ARG A 37 -7.91 -0.89 -6.15
CA ARG A 37 -8.18 -0.79 -4.71
C ARG A 37 -8.78 0.59 -4.38
N THR A 38 -8.22 1.64 -4.94
CA THR A 38 -8.69 3.03 -4.73
C THR A 38 -10.12 3.20 -5.23
N ASN A 39 -10.45 2.69 -6.42
CA ASN A 39 -11.80 2.71 -6.97
C ASN A 39 -12.79 1.95 -6.07
N THR A 40 -12.36 0.79 -5.55
CA THR A 40 -13.16 -0.03 -4.63
C THR A 40 -13.42 0.66 -3.29
N LEU A 41 -12.46 1.43 -2.79
CA LEU A 41 -12.62 2.21 -1.55
C LEU A 41 -13.54 3.41 -1.79
N SER A 42 -13.34 4.13 -2.89
CA SER A 42 -14.17 5.27 -3.27
C SER A 42 -15.64 4.87 -3.44
N SER A 43 -15.93 3.71 -4.06
CA SER A 43 -17.30 3.21 -4.19
C SER A 43 -17.98 2.86 -2.86
N LYS A 44 -17.20 2.68 -1.79
CA LYS A 44 -17.68 2.48 -0.41
C LYS A 44 -17.72 3.80 0.39
N GLY A 45 -17.53 4.93 -0.27
CA GLY A 45 -17.55 6.26 0.35
C GLY A 45 -16.38 6.50 1.32
N VAL A 46 -15.23 5.87 1.06
CA VAL A 46 -13.95 6.16 1.74
C VAL A 46 -13.24 7.29 0.98
N ASP A 47 -12.61 8.22 1.71
CA ASP A 47 -11.81 9.28 1.10
C ASP A 47 -10.51 8.72 0.50
N THR A 48 -10.36 8.85 -0.81
CA THR A 48 -9.23 8.31 -1.57
C THR A 48 -8.23 9.36 -2.02
N THR A 49 -8.32 10.59 -1.51
CA THR A 49 -7.49 11.72 -1.95
C THR A 49 -5.99 11.40 -1.89
N GLN A 50 -5.52 10.82 -0.79
CA GLN A 50 -4.11 10.49 -0.63
C GLN A 50 -3.65 9.36 -1.56
N LEU A 51 -4.50 8.35 -1.79
CA LEU A 51 -4.21 7.26 -2.72
C LEU A 51 -4.08 7.76 -4.16
N ASN A 52 -4.99 8.63 -4.59
CA ASN A 52 -4.93 9.25 -5.91
C ASN A 52 -3.63 10.06 -6.11
N LYS A 53 -3.20 10.82 -5.08
CA LYS A 53 -1.90 11.51 -5.12
C LYS A 53 -0.72 10.56 -5.31
N LEU A 54 -0.70 9.44 -4.57
CA LEU A 54 0.35 8.43 -4.69
C LEU A 54 0.35 7.78 -6.08
N ILE A 55 -0.82 7.47 -6.64
CA ILE A 55 -0.96 6.93 -8.00
C ILE A 55 -0.42 7.91 -9.04
N SER A 56 -0.83 9.18 -9.00
CA SER A 56 -0.35 10.19 -9.95
C SER A 56 1.17 10.37 -9.87
N GLN A 57 1.73 10.41 -8.66
CA GLN A 57 3.19 10.50 -8.50
C GLN A 57 3.89 9.25 -9.04
N ALA A 58 3.33 8.06 -8.83
CA ALA A 58 3.88 6.81 -9.36
C ALA A 58 3.84 6.78 -10.89
N GLN A 59 2.78 7.29 -11.53
CA GLN A 59 2.69 7.41 -12.98
C GLN A 59 3.75 8.35 -13.54
N ILE A 60 3.96 9.52 -12.90
CA ILE A 60 5.03 10.45 -13.28
C ILE A 60 6.40 9.77 -13.20
N ASN A 61 6.68 9.07 -12.09
CA ASN A 61 7.94 8.38 -11.90
C ASN A 61 8.16 7.26 -12.92
N LEU A 62 7.09 6.55 -13.30
CA LEU A 62 7.14 5.52 -14.35
C LEU A 62 7.43 6.14 -15.72
N GLY A 63 6.82 7.28 -16.04
CA GLY A 63 7.12 8.05 -17.26
C GLY A 63 8.57 8.48 -17.34
N ASN A 64 9.14 8.98 -16.23
CA ASN A 64 10.55 9.36 -16.15
C ASN A 64 11.50 8.17 -16.38
N LEU A 65 11.17 7.01 -15.82
CA LEU A 65 11.89 5.76 -16.07
C LEU A 65 11.82 5.35 -17.54
N ALA A 66 10.61 5.38 -18.14
CA ALA A 66 10.40 5.04 -19.54
C ALA A 66 11.16 5.98 -20.50
N GLY A 67 11.20 7.27 -20.20
CA GLY A 67 11.99 8.26 -20.96
C GLY A 67 13.49 7.99 -20.85
N SER A 68 13.98 7.67 -19.64
CA SER A 68 15.39 7.34 -19.41
C SER A 68 15.84 6.07 -20.14
N ILE A 69 14.97 5.03 -20.16
CA ILE A 69 15.22 3.79 -20.90
C ILE A 69 15.24 4.04 -22.40
N SER A 70 14.27 4.79 -22.93
CA SER A 70 14.17 5.09 -24.36
C SER A 70 15.35 5.93 -24.87
N SER A 71 15.93 6.78 -24.01
CA SER A 71 17.06 7.63 -24.35
C SER A 71 18.43 6.92 -24.23
N ALA A 72 18.48 5.72 -23.67
CA ALA A 72 19.73 4.99 -23.52
C ALA A 72 20.23 4.50 -24.88
N THR A 73 21.48 4.82 -25.21
CA THR A 73 22.13 4.47 -26.48
C THR A 73 23.09 3.28 -26.38
N ASN A 74 23.36 2.81 -25.16
CA ASN A 74 24.26 1.70 -24.88
C ASN A 74 23.90 0.99 -23.57
N SER A 75 24.48 -0.20 -23.36
CA SER A 75 24.18 -1.04 -22.19
C SER A 75 24.52 -0.39 -20.85
N SER A 76 25.51 0.51 -20.80
CA SER A 76 25.87 1.21 -19.57
C SER A 76 24.79 2.21 -19.17
N GLN A 77 24.36 3.06 -20.10
CA GLN A 77 23.27 4.01 -19.87
C GLN A 77 21.96 3.30 -19.52
N LEU A 78 21.67 2.20 -20.20
CA LEU A 78 20.47 1.40 -19.93
C LEU A 78 20.50 0.78 -18.53
N LYS A 79 21.66 0.27 -18.10
CA LYS A 79 21.85 -0.23 -16.74
C LYS A 79 21.62 0.86 -15.70
N THR A 80 22.17 2.07 -15.92
CA THR A 80 21.96 3.22 -15.03
C THR A 80 20.48 3.59 -14.95
N ALA A 81 19.76 3.65 -16.08
CA ALA A 81 18.32 3.93 -16.11
C ALA A 81 17.51 2.85 -15.36
N LEU A 82 17.86 1.57 -15.53
CA LEU A 82 17.24 0.47 -14.77
C LEU A 82 17.52 0.53 -13.26
N GLN A 83 18.54 1.26 -12.85
CA GLN A 83 18.92 1.46 -11.47
C GLN A 83 18.43 2.81 -10.91
N SER A 84 17.76 3.67 -11.67
CA SER A 84 17.40 4.99 -11.15
C SER A 84 16.11 4.98 -10.33
N TYR A 85 15.12 4.16 -10.70
CA TYR A 85 13.76 4.19 -10.12
C TYR A 85 13.24 2.82 -9.73
N CYS A 86 12.80 2.71 -8.47
CA CYS A 86 12.36 1.45 -7.89
C CYS A 86 11.05 1.64 -7.12
N GLN A 87 9.95 1.27 -7.76
CA GLN A 87 8.62 1.50 -7.19
C GLN A 87 8.18 0.46 -6.15
N TYR A 88 8.69 -0.77 -6.22
CA TYR A 88 8.18 -1.92 -5.43
C TYR A 88 9.23 -2.53 -4.48
N ASN A 89 10.01 -3.54 -4.91
CA ASN A 89 10.98 -4.26 -4.06
C ASN A 89 12.33 -3.53 -3.86
N GLY A 90 12.30 -2.22 -4.05
CA GLY A 90 13.48 -1.39 -4.00
C GLY A 90 14.61 -1.78 -4.96
N CYS A 91 15.73 -1.05 -4.87
CA CYS A 91 16.99 -1.34 -5.52
C CYS A 91 18.15 -0.84 -4.70
N LYS A 92 19.30 -1.50 -4.90
CA LYS A 92 20.55 -1.21 -4.21
C LYS A 92 21.08 0.20 -4.48
N SER A 93 20.79 0.73 -5.64
CA SER A 93 21.12 2.08 -6.09
C SER A 93 19.87 2.60 -6.77
N GLY A 94 19.39 3.79 -6.42
CA GLY A 94 18.20 4.41 -6.99
C GLY A 94 17.21 4.94 -5.95
N THR A 95 16.16 5.61 -6.43
CA THR A 95 15.06 6.12 -5.61
C THR A 95 14.06 5.01 -5.35
N ASN A 96 13.90 4.63 -4.09
CA ASN A 96 12.94 3.62 -3.64
C ASN A 96 11.65 4.32 -3.22
N PHE A 97 10.60 4.27 -4.04
CA PHE A 97 9.36 4.99 -3.73
C PHE A 97 8.46 4.29 -2.72
N HIS A 98 8.74 3.01 -2.41
CA HIS A 98 7.96 2.20 -1.47
C HIS A 98 6.45 2.24 -1.73
N LEU A 99 6.06 2.33 -3.01
CA LEU A 99 4.66 2.59 -3.41
C LEU A 99 3.70 1.57 -2.79
N ALA A 100 4.09 0.30 -2.74
CA ALA A 100 3.30 -0.76 -2.15
C ALA A 100 2.97 -0.49 -0.67
N ALA A 101 3.98 -0.14 0.12
CA ALA A 101 3.79 0.13 1.56
C ALA A 101 3.08 1.47 1.80
N GLN A 102 3.43 2.51 1.04
CA GLN A 102 2.78 3.82 1.14
C GLN A 102 1.30 3.76 0.76
N SER A 103 0.95 3.04 -0.31
CA SER A 103 -0.44 2.85 -0.71
C SER A 103 -1.22 1.97 0.24
N ALA A 104 -0.62 0.91 0.78
CA ALA A 104 -1.24 0.09 1.82
C ALA A 104 -1.55 0.93 3.06
N LEU A 105 -0.58 1.70 3.56
CA LEU A 105 -0.75 2.60 4.69
C LEU A 105 -1.88 3.62 4.45
N ALA A 106 -1.86 4.31 3.30
CA ALA A 106 -2.87 5.30 2.96
C ALA A 106 -4.28 4.68 2.86
N ALA A 107 -4.38 3.47 2.32
CA ALA A 107 -5.64 2.74 2.24
C ALA A 107 -6.18 2.34 3.61
N GLU A 108 -5.33 1.77 4.49
CA GLU A 108 -5.76 1.39 5.84
C GLU A 108 -6.13 2.62 6.68
N GLN A 109 -5.36 3.70 6.59
CA GLN A 109 -5.68 4.96 7.27
C GLN A 109 -7.05 5.51 6.82
N ALA A 110 -7.30 5.55 5.51
CA ALA A 110 -8.58 6.02 4.97
C ALA A 110 -9.78 5.18 5.44
N VAL A 111 -9.62 3.85 5.51
CA VAL A 111 -10.67 2.96 6.02
C VAL A 111 -10.88 3.17 7.52
N LEU A 112 -9.80 3.32 8.30
CA LEU A 112 -9.90 3.59 9.73
C LEU A 112 -10.58 4.93 10.02
N ASP A 113 -10.31 5.97 9.23
CA ASP A 113 -10.95 7.27 9.37
C ASP A 113 -12.44 7.20 8.99
N LYS A 114 -12.79 6.40 7.98
CA LYS A 114 -14.20 6.08 7.70
C LYS A 114 -14.87 5.36 8.88
N ILE A 115 -14.19 4.40 9.50
CA ILE A 115 -14.70 3.69 10.69
C ILE A 115 -14.94 4.67 11.84
N LYS A 116 -14.00 5.58 12.13
CA LYS A 116 -14.14 6.59 13.19
C LYS A 116 -15.37 7.49 12.97
N SER A 117 -15.72 7.77 11.70
CA SER A 117 -16.92 8.55 11.36
C SER A 117 -18.25 7.82 11.60
N ASN A 118 -18.23 6.50 11.87
CA ASN A 118 -19.45 5.75 12.18
C ASN A 118 -19.99 6.15 13.58
N PRO A 119 -21.30 6.40 13.75
CA PRO A 119 -21.88 6.77 15.04
C PRO A 119 -21.63 5.78 16.18
N ASN A 120 -21.45 4.50 15.87
CA ASN A 120 -21.22 3.43 16.85
C ASN A 120 -19.72 3.16 17.11
N SER A 121 -18.81 3.89 16.46
CA SER A 121 -17.36 3.67 16.55
C SER A 121 -16.82 3.80 17.98
N GLY A 122 -17.48 4.62 18.82
CA GLY A 122 -17.09 4.83 20.22
C GLY A 122 -17.07 3.56 21.08
N GLN A 123 -17.83 2.53 20.70
CA GLN A 123 -17.83 1.22 21.38
C GLN A 123 -16.52 0.43 21.15
N TYR A 124 -15.73 0.85 20.18
CA TYR A 124 -14.51 0.17 19.71
C TYR A 124 -13.26 1.05 19.82
N SER A 125 -13.27 2.05 20.73
CA SER A 125 -12.19 3.02 20.88
C SER A 125 -10.81 2.37 21.08
N SER A 126 -10.73 1.33 21.91
CA SER A 126 -9.48 0.58 22.15
C SER A 126 -8.91 -0.04 20.87
N GLN A 127 -9.74 -0.71 20.06
CA GLN A 127 -9.32 -1.30 18.80
C GLN A 127 -8.94 -0.24 17.76
N ILE A 128 -9.67 0.88 17.72
CA ILE A 128 -9.34 2.03 16.86
C ILE A 128 -7.96 2.58 17.23
N ASP A 129 -7.67 2.76 18.52
CA ASP A 129 -6.38 3.26 19.02
C ASP A 129 -5.23 2.28 18.72
N GLN A 130 -5.49 0.98 18.86
CA GLN A 130 -4.53 -0.06 18.49
C GLN A 130 -4.21 -0.02 16.99
N ALA A 131 -5.24 0.02 16.12
CA ALA A 131 -5.04 0.14 14.68
C ALA A 131 -4.27 1.43 14.33
N GLN A 132 -4.65 2.56 14.92
CA GLN A 132 -3.97 3.84 14.70
C GLN A 132 -2.50 3.79 15.11
N THR A 133 -2.19 3.17 16.26
CA THR A 133 -0.81 3.00 16.74
C THR A 133 0.02 2.19 15.74
N LYS A 134 -0.54 1.10 15.20
CA LYS A 134 0.14 0.27 14.19
C LYS A 134 0.39 1.04 12.90
N LEU A 135 -0.59 1.80 12.41
CA LEU A 135 -0.41 2.66 11.23
C LEU A 135 0.64 3.76 11.46
N THR A 136 0.62 4.40 12.62
CA THR A 136 1.63 5.41 13.00
C THR A 136 3.04 4.81 13.04
N ASN A 137 3.20 3.59 13.56
CA ASN A 137 4.49 2.91 13.56
C ASN A 137 5.00 2.64 12.14
N ALA A 138 4.15 2.13 11.25
CA ALA A 138 4.49 1.94 9.84
C ALA A 138 4.86 3.27 9.16
N GLN A 139 4.08 4.33 9.41
CA GLN A 139 4.33 5.67 8.88
C GLN A 139 5.68 6.23 9.34
N ASN A 140 6.02 6.06 10.62
CA ASN A 140 7.28 6.55 11.17
C ASN A 140 8.49 5.87 10.52
N ILE A 141 8.42 4.55 10.31
CA ILE A 141 9.50 3.83 9.62
C ILE A 141 9.59 4.27 8.16
N LEU A 142 8.47 4.38 7.45
CA LEU A 142 8.45 4.84 6.06
C LEU A 142 9.00 6.26 5.91
N ASN A 143 8.68 7.17 6.84
CA ASN A 143 9.21 8.53 6.85
C ASN A 143 10.72 8.54 7.11
N ALA A 144 11.20 7.73 8.05
CA ALA A 144 12.62 7.62 8.37
C ALA A 144 13.43 7.02 7.21
N VAL A 145 12.87 6.03 6.51
CA VAL A 145 13.49 5.41 5.32
C VAL A 145 13.49 6.39 4.14
N GLY A 146 12.42 7.19 4.00
CA GLY A 146 12.27 8.12 2.89
C GLY A 146 12.32 7.37 1.56
N THR A 147 13.28 7.71 0.72
CA THR A 147 13.50 7.00 -0.57
C THR A 147 14.72 6.07 -0.56
N ASN A 148 15.28 5.80 0.61
CA ASN A 148 16.40 4.88 0.75
C ASN A 148 15.93 3.42 0.71
N ILE A 149 16.88 2.50 0.54
CA ILE A 149 16.61 1.07 0.75
C ILE A 149 16.31 0.83 2.24
N TYR A 150 15.40 -0.10 2.52
CA TYR A 150 15.23 -0.61 3.88
C TYR A 150 16.52 -1.19 4.44
N GLN A 151 16.75 -0.99 5.72
CA GLN A 151 17.88 -1.51 6.50
C GLN A 151 17.36 -2.37 7.65
N GLY A 152 18.13 -3.40 8.02
CA GLY A 152 17.78 -4.27 9.14
C GLY A 152 16.37 -4.85 9.02
N THR A 153 15.55 -4.65 10.04
CA THR A 153 14.17 -5.16 10.14
C THR A 153 13.12 -4.22 9.57
N GLN A 154 13.49 -3.02 9.10
CA GLN A 154 12.54 -1.96 8.74
C GLN A 154 11.44 -2.42 7.76
N GLN A 155 11.80 -3.20 6.73
CA GLN A 155 10.82 -3.72 5.77
C GLN A 155 9.79 -4.63 6.46
N THR A 156 10.29 -5.59 7.24
CA THR A 156 9.46 -6.54 7.99
C THR A 156 8.59 -5.82 9.00
N ASP A 157 9.13 -4.85 9.73
CA ASP A 157 8.41 -4.09 10.76
C ASP A 157 7.28 -3.26 10.15
N VAL A 158 7.51 -2.63 8.99
CA VAL A 158 6.45 -1.92 8.23
C VAL A 158 5.33 -2.89 7.85
N TRP A 159 5.67 -4.02 7.23
CA TRP A 159 4.65 -4.96 6.76
C TRP A 159 3.90 -5.66 7.90
N ASN A 160 4.57 -5.98 9.01
CA ASN A 160 3.94 -6.52 10.21
C ASN A 160 2.96 -5.51 10.82
N ALA A 161 3.37 -4.25 10.95
CA ALA A 161 2.50 -3.21 11.48
C ALA A 161 1.27 -2.99 10.58
N LEU A 162 1.45 -2.96 9.25
CA LEU A 162 0.34 -2.85 8.30
C LEU A 162 -0.59 -4.07 8.33
N HIS A 163 -0.04 -5.28 8.44
CA HIS A 163 -0.80 -6.51 8.54
C HIS A 163 -1.64 -6.56 9.82
N ASP A 164 -1.05 -6.22 10.96
CA ASP A 164 -1.75 -6.15 12.24
C ASP A 164 -2.87 -5.10 12.21
N ALA A 165 -2.59 -3.91 11.69
CA ALA A 165 -3.59 -2.85 11.52
C ALA A 165 -4.75 -3.33 10.64
N HIS A 166 -4.43 -3.97 9.50
CA HIS A 166 -5.42 -4.52 8.58
C HIS A 166 -6.33 -5.55 9.27
N GLY A 167 -5.77 -6.45 10.08
CA GLY A 167 -6.54 -7.43 10.84
C GLY A 167 -7.60 -6.78 11.73
N ILE A 168 -7.18 -5.76 12.49
CA ILE A 168 -8.08 -5.00 13.39
C ILE A 168 -9.12 -4.21 12.58
N ILE A 169 -8.70 -3.49 11.54
CA ILE A 169 -9.59 -2.68 10.70
C ILE A 169 -10.65 -3.55 10.02
N LYS A 170 -10.26 -4.73 9.53
CA LYS A 170 -11.19 -5.68 8.91
C LYS A 170 -12.24 -6.16 9.91
N GLN A 171 -11.84 -6.46 11.14
CA GLN A 171 -12.77 -6.85 12.21
C GLN A 171 -13.75 -5.71 12.49
N LEU A 172 -13.25 -4.49 12.73
CA LEU A 172 -14.07 -3.31 12.99
C LEU A 172 -15.06 -3.03 11.86
N TRP A 173 -14.61 -3.12 10.61
CA TRP A 173 -15.46 -2.94 9.44
C TRP A 173 -16.59 -3.97 9.39
N SER A 174 -16.30 -5.23 9.74
CA SER A 174 -17.29 -6.31 9.79
C SER A 174 -18.30 -6.11 10.92
N GLU A 175 -17.85 -5.69 12.10
CA GLU A 175 -18.74 -5.48 13.25
C GLU A 175 -19.67 -4.29 13.00
N LEU A 176 -19.13 -3.17 12.50
CA LEU A 176 -19.92 -1.95 12.27
C LEU A 176 -20.86 -2.01 11.06
N ASN A 177 -20.56 -2.84 10.05
CA ASN A 177 -21.42 -3.02 8.87
C ASN A 177 -22.23 -4.33 8.88
N GLY A 178 -21.90 -5.28 9.76
CA GLY A 178 -22.59 -6.56 9.92
C GLY A 178 -23.76 -6.51 10.91
N HIS A 179 -23.86 -5.47 11.74
CA HIS A 179 -25.01 -5.25 12.62
C HIS A 179 -26.18 -4.55 11.91
N GLY A 180 -26.82 -5.27 11.00
CA GLY A 180 -28.27 -5.14 10.83
C GLY A 180 -28.95 -5.56 12.15
N GLN A 181 -29.69 -4.64 12.76
CA GLN A 181 -30.65 -4.83 13.85
C GLN A 181 -30.64 -6.20 14.56
N LYS A 182 -29.91 -6.34 15.67
CA LYS A 182 -30.44 -7.15 16.77
C LYS A 182 -31.34 -6.24 17.60
N SER A 183 -32.63 -6.27 17.28
CA SER A 183 -33.69 -5.72 18.11
C SER A 183 -33.45 -6.14 19.55
N THR A 184 -33.27 -5.15 20.43
CA THR A 184 -33.36 -5.31 21.88
C THR A 184 -34.76 -5.81 22.21
N SER A 185 -34.92 -7.13 22.31
CA SER A 185 -36.08 -7.73 22.93
C SER A 185 -36.04 -7.37 24.41
N SER A 186 -36.83 -6.36 24.78
CA SER A 186 -37.13 -6.00 26.15
C SER A 186 -37.79 -7.20 26.85
N SER A 187 -37.01 -7.92 27.64
CA SER A 187 -37.53 -8.90 28.59
C SER A 187 -38.08 -8.15 29.80
N SER A 188 -39.38 -7.87 29.76
CA SER A 188 -40.16 -7.31 30.86
C SER A 188 -39.95 -8.11 32.15
N SER A 189 -39.53 -7.40 33.20
CA SER A 189 -39.44 -7.87 34.58
C SER A 189 -40.80 -8.38 35.05
N ARG A 190 -40.88 -9.63 35.51
CA ARG A 190 -42.01 -10.11 36.32
C ARG A 190 -41.55 -10.27 37.77
N SER A 191 -41.96 -9.29 38.58
CA SER A 191 -42.08 -9.40 40.03
C SER A 191 -43.21 -10.36 40.41
N SER A 192 -42.91 -11.28 41.33
CA SER A 192 -43.85 -11.96 42.23
C SER A 192 -42.98 -12.91 43.06
N GLY A 193 -42.92 -12.92 44.38
CA GLY A 193 -43.87 -12.49 45.40
C GLY A 193 -43.69 -13.48 46.54
N SER A 194 -43.28 -12.97 47.70
CA SER A 194 -43.12 -13.69 48.97
C SER A 194 -44.33 -14.54 49.32
N TYR A 195 -44.13 -15.74 49.88
CA TYR A 195 -44.91 -16.25 51.02
C TYR A 195 -44.11 -17.32 51.78
N GLY A 196 -43.80 -17.01 53.03
CA GLY A 196 -43.41 -18.01 54.02
C GLY A 196 -44.62 -18.65 54.68
N LYS A 197 -44.46 -19.90 55.09
CA LYS A 197 -44.81 -20.47 56.40
C LYS A 197 -44.10 -21.81 56.53
#